data_AF-A0A0S8E684-F1
#
_entry.id   AF-A0A0S8E684-F1
#
_cell.length_a   1.000
_cell.length_b   1.000
_cell.length_c   1.000
_cell.angle_alpha   90.00
_cell.angle_beta   90.00
_cell.angle_gamma   90.00
#
_symmetry.space_group_name_H-M   'P 1'
#
loop_
_entity.id
_entity.type
_entity.pdbx_description
1 polymer ?
#
loop_
_entity_poly.entity_id
_entity_poly.type
_entity_poly.pdbx_seq_one_letter_code
_entity_poly.pdbx_strand_id
1 'polypeptide(L)'
;EKAIELAEDESDPARRAELQQIAEICSHVPANAPRNLWEALQMYWFVHLSVITELNTWDSFNPGRLDQHLQPFYEKDLEEGTLGPEKAEELLQCFWIKFNNQPAPPKVGVTEEQSGTYTDFALINIGGLKPSDGTDGVNDISYMMLDVVDEMHLTQPSACVQISKRNPDHFLKRACEVIRTGTGQPSVFNTDVIIKEMLGDGKSMADARSGGPSGCVTVSSFGKESCTLTGYINWPKILELALHDGVDPGSGEQLGPNTGDARQFNSYEQLMDAYKKQLKYFVDLKIRGNNIIERLFANHMPAPFMSIVMDDCIARGIDYHNGGARYNPTYIQGVGMGTVTDSLAAVKYHVFEQRDVAADELLDAMKADFEGHESLRHQLLEHSPKYGNDDDFADTITEEVFDAYYDLLNGRPNNKGGKYRVNLLPTTVHIYFGSVVGAMPCGRKAGQSVSEGISPSRGGDRHGPTAVIKSAARIDHVRTGGTLLNMKFNPQVLAGDDGIEKLAHLIRSYFKLDGHHIQFNVTTAETLRKAQQNPEEHRDLIVRVAGYSDYFVDVGRDLQEEIIARTEQQAF
;
A
#
# COMPACT_ATOMS: atom_id res chain seq x y z
N GLU A 1 -31.86 -6.68 -22.74
CA GLU A 1 -33.09 -5.87 -22.92
C GLU A 1 -32.78 -4.40 -23.14
N LYS A 2 -32.25 -3.65 -22.15
CA LYS A 2 -32.03 -2.20 -22.31
C LYS A 2 -31.17 -1.80 -23.52
N ALA A 3 -30.11 -2.55 -23.82
CA ALA A 3 -29.27 -2.30 -24.99
C ALA A 3 -30.01 -2.51 -26.33
N ILE A 4 -30.98 -3.44 -26.38
CA ILE A 4 -31.82 -3.68 -27.58
C ILE A 4 -32.73 -2.49 -27.81
N GLU A 5 -33.42 -2.03 -26.76
CA GLU A 5 -34.28 -0.83 -26.81
C GLU A 5 -33.50 0.39 -27.33
N LEU A 6 -32.30 0.63 -26.79
CA LEU A 6 -31.46 1.73 -27.25
C LEU A 6 -31.00 1.56 -28.71
N ALA A 7 -30.74 0.34 -29.17
CA ALA A 7 -30.36 0.08 -30.55
C ALA A 7 -31.51 0.35 -31.55
N GLU A 8 -32.76 0.08 -31.16
CA GLU A 8 -33.93 0.33 -32.01
C GLU A 8 -34.12 1.83 -32.30
N ASP A 9 -33.83 2.67 -31.31
CA ASP A 9 -33.96 4.14 -31.40
C ASP A 9 -32.68 4.86 -31.87
N GLU A 10 -31.53 4.18 -31.91
CA GLU A 10 -30.25 4.79 -32.28
C GLU A 10 -30.15 5.06 -33.78
N SER A 11 -29.84 6.30 -34.16
CA SER A 11 -29.77 6.74 -35.56
C SER A 11 -28.39 6.50 -36.20
N ASP A 12 -27.31 6.51 -35.42
CA ASP A 12 -25.96 6.24 -35.91
C ASP A 12 -25.78 4.72 -36.14
N PRO A 13 -25.53 4.27 -37.38
CA PRO A 13 -25.34 2.85 -37.68
C PRO A 13 -24.20 2.19 -36.90
N ALA A 14 -23.12 2.92 -36.62
CA ALA A 14 -21.98 2.37 -35.86
C ALA A 14 -22.37 2.15 -34.40
N ARG A 15 -22.97 3.17 -33.78
CA ARG A 15 -23.44 3.06 -32.38
C ARG A 15 -24.54 2.02 -32.21
N ARG A 16 -25.44 1.90 -33.19
CA ARG A 16 -26.47 0.85 -33.20
C ARG A 16 -25.85 -0.55 -33.19
N ALA A 17 -24.82 -0.78 -34.01
CA ALA A 17 -24.12 -2.07 -34.05
C ALA A 17 -23.41 -2.37 -32.71
N GLU A 18 -22.80 -1.38 -32.08
CA GLU A 18 -22.22 -1.53 -30.74
C GLU A 18 -23.28 -1.90 -29.68
N LEU A 19 -24.45 -1.26 -29.70
CA LEU A 19 -25.55 -1.57 -28.77
C LEU A 19 -26.09 -2.98 -28.98
N GLN A 20 -26.17 -3.44 -30.24
CA GLN A 20 -26.52 -4.83 -30.57
C GLN A 20 -25.46 -5.81 -30.05
N GLN A 21 -24.17 -5.48 -30.22
CA GLN A 21 -23.07 -6.28 -29.67
C GLN A 21 -23.14 -6.35 -28.14
N ILE A 22 -23.39 -5.24 -27.45
CA ILE A 22 -23.59 -5.20 -26.00
C ILE A 22 -24.77 -6.10 -25.60
N ALA A 23 -25.89 -6.04 -26.34
CA ALA A 23 -27.04 -6.89 -26.08
C ALA A 23 -26.72 -8.38 -26.21
N GLU A 24 -25.96 -8.77 -27.24
CA GLU A 24 -25.49 -10.16 -27.41
C GLU A 24 -24.61 -10.59 -26.24
N ILE A 25 -23.60 -9.80 -25.90
CA ILE A 25 -22.67 -10.08 -24.80
C ILE A 25 -23.44 -10.27 -23.48
N CYS A 26 -24.31 -9.32 -23.13
CA CYS A 26 -25.09 -9.37 -21.89
C CYS A 26 -26.13 -10.50 -21.87
N SER A 27 -26.51 -11.06 -23.02
CA SER A 27 -27.37 -12.24 -23.08
C SER A 27 -26.62 -13.53 -22.75
N HIS A 28 -25.29 -13.52 -22.84
CA HIS A 28 -24.42 -14.67 -22.57
C HIS A 28 -23.76 -14.60 -21.19
N VAL A 29 -23.06 -13.50 -20.87
CA VAL A 29 -22.39 -13.28 -19.57
C VAL A 29 -23.24 -12.39 -18.65
N PRO A 30 -23.31 -12.66 -17.33
CA PRO A 30 -22.48 -13.60 -16.58
C PRO A 30 -23.10 -15.01 -16.41
N ALA A 31 -24.17 -15.34 -17.13
CA ALA A 31 -24.86 -16.62 -16.97
C ALA A 31 -24.00 -17.82 -17.45
N ASN A 32 -23.09 -17.59 -18.39
CA ASN A 32 -22.18 -18.57 -18.97
C ASN A 32 -20.74 -18.05 -18.97
N ALA A 33 -19.76 -18.95 -19.13
CA ALA A 33 -18.36 -18.57 -19.28
C ALA A 33 -18.14 -17.68 -20.52
N PRO A 34 -17.29 -16.63 -20.45
CA PRO A 34 -17.00 -15.77 -21.59
C PRO A 34 -16.31 -16.53 -22.72
N ARG A 35 -16.52 -16.10 -23.97
CA ARG A 35 -16.04 -16.76 -25.19
C ARG A 35 -14.93 -15.99 -25.91
N ASN A 36 -14.82 -14.69 -25.65
CA ASN A 36 -13.94 -13.71 -26.29
C ASN A 36 -13.54 -12.62 -25.28
N LEU A 37 -12.65 -11.71 -25.69
CA LEU A 37 -12.07 -10.67 -24.83
C LEU A 37 -13.13 -9.73 -24.26
N TRP A 38 -14.08 -9.29 -25.10
CA TRP A 38 -15.12 -8.35 -24.68
C TRP A 38 -16.06 -8.98 -23.64
N GLU A 39 -16.47 -10.23 -23.85
CA GLU A 39 -17.25 -10.98 -22.87
C GLU A 39 -16.49 -11.18 -21.55
N ALA A 40 -15.17 -11.41 -21.59
CA ALA A 40 -14.37 -11.58 -20.38
C ALA A 40 -14.33 -10.30 -19.53
N LEU A 41 -14.10 -9.14 -20.16
CA LEU A 41 -14.15 -7.84 -19.49
C LEU A 41 -15.55 -7.53 -18.93
N GLN A 42 -16.60 -7.80 -19.71
CA GLN A 42 -17.98 -7.55 -19.29
C GLN A 42 -18.42 -8.49 -18.16
N MET A 43 -18.01 -9.76 -18.20
CA MET A 43 -18.20 -10.73 -17.12
C MET A 43 -17.58 -10.21 -15.83
N TYR A 44 -16.29 -9.84 -15.86
CA TYR A 44 -15.62 -9.28 -14.69
C TYR A 44 -16.38 -8.06 -14.15
N TRP A 45 -16.75 -7.12 -15.03
CA TRP A 45 -17.43 -5.91 -14.60
C TRP A 45 -18.79 -6.18 -13.93
N PHE A 46 -19.55 -7.17 -14.40
CA PHE A 46 -20.78 -7.58 -13.73
C PHE A 46 -20.55 -8.23 -12.36
N VAL A 47 -19.52 -9.08 -12.24
CA VAL A 47 -19.11 -9.67 -10.97
C VAL A 47 -18.65 -8.59 -9.98
N HIS A 48 -17.83 -7.65 -10.45
CA HIS A 48 -17.35 -6.49 -9.69
C HIS A 48 -18.54 -5.72 -9.09
N LEU A 49 -19.49 -5.29 -9.94
CA LEU A 49 -20.67 -4.57 -9.49
C LEU A 49 -21.51 -5.37 -8.49
N SER A 50 -21.64 -6.67 -8.69
CA SER A 50 -22.40 -7.54 -7.78
C SER A 50 -21.75 -7.64 -6.40
N VAL A 51 -20.42 -7.73 -6.35
CA VAL A 51 -19.66 -7.76 -5.08
C VAL A 51 -19.81 -6.44 -4.32
N ILE A 52 -19.53 -5.30 -4.97
CA ILE A 52 -19.50 -3.99 -4.28
C ILE A 52 -20.90 -3.46 -3.93
N THR A 53 -21.95 -4.04 -4.51
CA THR A 53 -23.35 -3.69 -4.18
C THR A 53 -23.98 -4.67 -3.19
N GLU A 54 -23.46 -5.90 -3.07
CA GLU A 54 -23.81 -6.83 -1.99
C GLU A 54 -23.43 -6.23 -0.62
N LEU A 55 -22.19 -5.76 -0.50
CA LEU A 55 -21.68 -5.08 0.69
C LEU A 55 -20.72 -3.96 0.26
N ASN A 56 -20.61 -2.92 1.10
CA ASN A 56 -19.55 -1.92 0.99
C ASN A 56 -18.22 -2.53 1.48
N THR A 57 -17.56 -3.30 0.62
CA THR A 57 -16.29 -3.98 0.93
C THR A 57 -15.10 -3.01 0.84
N TRP A 58 -14.06 -3.26 1.62
CA TRP A 58 -12.78 -2.56 1.45
C TRP A 58 -12.14 -2.93 0.11
N ASP A 59 -11.47 -1.96 -0.49
CA ASP A 59 -10.70 -2.08 -1.74
C ASP A 59 -11.53 -2.55 -2.94
N SER A 60 -12.82 -2.19 -2.96
CA SER A 60 -13.74 -2.53 -4.05
C SER A 60 -13.73 -4.04 -4.33
N PHE A 61 -13.52 -4.41 -5.60
CA PHE A 61 -13.14 -5.74 -6.04
C PHE A 61 -11.95 -5.63 -7.01
N ASN A 62 -10.93 -6.47 -6.80
CA ASN A 62 -9.65 -6.38 -7.52
C ASN A 62 -9.61 -7.41 -8.66
N PRO A 63 -9.25 -7.02 -9.90
CA PRO A 63 -9.16 -7.96 -11.03
C PRO A 63 -7.92 -8.86 -10.96
N GLY A 64 -6.98 -8.55 -10.07
CA GLY A 64 -5.77 -9.33 -9.88
C GLY A 64 -4.93 -9.34 -11.14
N ARG A 65 -4.54 -10.54 -11.60
CA ARG A 65 -3.64 -10.75 -12.75
C ARG A 65 -4.38 -10.72 -14.08
N LEU A 66 -4.96 -9.55 -14.38
CA LEU A 66 -5.87 -9.36 -15.50
C LEU A 66 -5.22 -9.71 -16.84
N ASP A 67 -3.95 -9.38 -17.04
CA ASP A 67 -3.21 -9.71 -18.26
C ASP A 67 -3.13 -11.23 -18.51
N GLN A 68 -2.93 -12.04 -17.46
CA GLN A 68 -2.92 -13.49 -17.57
C GLN A 68 -4.32 -14.06 -17.89
N HIS A 69 -5.37 -13.44 -17.33
CA HIS A 69 -6.75 -13.88 -17.55
C HIS A 69 -7.24 -13.54 -18.97
N LEU A 70 -6.83 -12.39 -19.51
CA LEU A 70 -7.29 -11.92 -20.82
C LEU A 70 -6.48 -12.47 -21.99
N GLN A 71 -5.20 -12.81 -21.79
CA GLN A 71 -4.31 -13.28 -22.87
C GLN A 71 -4.90 -14.42 -23.72
N PRO A 72 -5.50 -15.50 -23.14
CA PRO A 72 -6.06 -16.58 -23.96
C PRO A 72 -7.23 -16.14 -24.84
N PHE A 73 -8.02 -15.16 -24.39
CA PHE A 73 -9.12 -14.61 -25.18
C PHE A 73 -8.60 -13.71 -26.31
N TYR A 74 -7.59 -12.89 -26.00
CA TYR A 74 -6.94 -12.02 -26.98
C TYR A 74 -6.26 -12.81 -28.10
N GLU A 75 -5.47 -13.84 -27.76
CA GLU A 75 -4.81 -14.71 -28.75
C GLU A 75 -5.84 -15.37 -29.68
N LYS A 76 -6.92 -15.90 -29.10
CA LYS A 76 -8.00 -16.53 -29.87
C LYS A 76 -8.67 -15.53 -30.80
N ASP A 77 -9.06 -14.36 -30.30
CA ASP A 77 -9.74 -13.34 -31.11
C ASP A 77 -8.86 -12.80 -32.25
N LEU A 78 -7.55 -12.71 -32.01
CA LEU A 78 -6.56 -12.32 -33.02
C LEU A 78 -6.41 -13.40 -34.10
N GLU A 79 -6.35 -14.68 -33.71
CA GLU A 79 -6.29 -15.82 -34.63
C GLU A 79 -7.56 -15.96 -35.49
N GLU A 80 -8.74 -15.73 -34.90
CA GLU A 80 -10.04 -15.78 -35.59
C GLU A 80 -10.32 -14.50 -36.42
N GLY A 81 -9.53 -13.43 -36.22
CA GLY A 81 -9.71 -12.14 -36.87
C GLY A 81 -10.97 -11.38 -36.42
N THR A 82 -11.49 -11.70 -35.24
CA THR A 82 -12.70 -11.08 -34.66
C THR A 82 -12.39 -9.77 -33.93
N LEU A 83 -11.15 -9.60 -33.45
CA LEU A 83 -10.69 -8.37 -32.80
C LEU A 83 -9.18 -8.18 -33.01
N GLY A 84 -8.77 -6.95 -33.30
CA GLY A 84 -7.38 -6.55 -33.47
C GLY A 84 -6.82 -5.76 -32.27
N PRO A 85 -5.52 -5.45 -32.27
CA PRO A 85 -4.86 -4.76 -31.15
C PRO A 85 -5.51 -3.43 -30.77
N GLU A 86 -5.85 -2.58 -31.75
CA GLU A 86 -6.47 -1.27 -31.51
C GLU A 86 -7.82 -1.39 -30.78
N LYS A 87 -8.65 -2.38 -31.16
CA LYS A 87 -9.95 -2.60 -30.52
C LYS A 87 -9.80 -3.23 -29.14
N ALA A 88 -8.77 -4.08 -28.93
CA ALA A 88 -8.44 -4.63 -27.62
C ALA A 88 -8.09 -3.50 -26.63
N GLU A 89 -7.24 -2.57 -27.06
CA GLU A 89 -6.82 -1.42 -26.28
C GLU A 89 -7.99 -0.50 -25.97
N GLU A 90 -8.84 -0.18 -26.95
CA GLU A 90 -10.05 0.63 -26.74
C GLU A 90 -10.98 0.00 -25.69
N LEU A 91 -11.14 -1.33 -25.68
CA LEU A 91 -11.93 -2.02 -24.67
C LEU A 91 -11.29 -1.94 -23.27
N LEU A 92 -9.96 -2.01 -23.18
CA LEU A 92 -9.22 -1.79 -21.93
C LEU A 92 -9.36 -0.34 -21.44
N GLN A 93 -9.28 0.66 -22.33
CA GLN A 93 -9.52 2.06 -21.99
C GLN A 93 -10.95 2.27 -21.47
N CYS A 94 -11.95 1.69 -22.13
CA CYS A 94 -13.34 1.68 -21.65
C CYS A 94 -13.46 1.05 -20.26
N PHE A 95 -12.75 -0.05 -20.02
CA PHE A 95 -12.73 -0.75 -18.74
C PHE A 95 -12.10 0.11 -17.63
N TRP A 96 -11.02 0.84 -17.92
CA TRP A 96 -10.43 1.83 -17.01
C TRP A 96 -11.43 2.93 -16.64
N ILE A 97 -12.13 3.48 -17.63
CA ILE A 97 -13.21 4.47 -17.42
C ILE A 97 -14.30 3.89 -16.49
N LYS A 98 -14.64 2.60 -16.60
CA LYS A 98 -15.65 1.98 -15.72
C LYS A 98 -15.26 2.05 -14.25
N PHE A 99 -14.02 1.72 -13.89
CA PHE A 99 -13.54 1.87 -12.51
C PHE A 99 -13.49 3.33 -12.07
N ASN A 100 -13.03 4.24 -12.93
CA ASN A 100 -12.93 5.66 -12.57
C ASN A 100 -14.30 6.33 -12.35
N ASN A 101 -15.39 5.73 -12.86
CA ASN A 101 -16.76 6.16 -12.56
C ASN A 101 -17.26 5.70 -11.17
N GLN A 102 -16.53 4.82 -10.47
CA GLN A 102 -16.93 4.24 -9.19
C GLN A 102 -16.06 4.80 -8.07
N PRO A 103 -16.54 5.79 -7.31
CA PRO A 103 -15.85 6.21 -6.09
C PRO A 103 -16.05 5.16 -4.99
N ALA A 104 -15.15 5.16 -4.02
CA ALA A 104 -15.41 4.56 -2.71
C ALA A 104 -16.65 5.22 -2.11
N PRO A 105 -17.58 4.47 -1.50
CA PRO A 105 -18.73 5.06 -0.82
C PRO A 105 -18.30 6.05 0.28
N PRO A 106 -19.13 7.07 0.60
CA PRO A 106 -18.75 8.12 1.54
C PRO A 106 -18.28 7.60 2.89
N LYS A 107 -17.14 8.10 3.35
CA LYS A 107 -16.50 7.79 4.63
C LYS A 107 -16.67 8.99 5.57
N VAL A 108 -16.75 8.75 6.88
CA VAL A 108 -16.80 9.81 7.91
C VAL A 108 -15.98 9.40 9.14
N GLY A 109 -15.52 10.39 9.91
CA GLY A 109 -14.80 10.17 11.16
C GLY A 109 -13.48 9.42 10.94
N VAL A 110 -13.13 8.47 11.81
CA VAL A 110 -11.85 7.75 11.74
C VAL A 110 -11.66 7.03 10.40
N THR A 111 -12.75 6.59 9.75
CA THR A 111 -12.67 5.95 8.43
C THR A 111 -12.22 6.92 7.33
N GLU A 112 -12.64 8.18 7.40
CA GLU A 112 -12.20 9.24 6.50
C GLU A 112 -10.74 9.62 6.78
N GLU A 113 -10.36 9.75 8.05
CA GLU A 113 -8.98 10.06 8.46
C GLU A 113 -7.97 9.00 7.97
N GLN A 114 -8.33 7.71 8.00
CA GLN A 114 -7.45 6.62 7.56
C GLN A 114 -7.48 6.36 6.04
N SER A 115 -8.50 6.85 5.33
CA SER A 115 -8.71 6.62 3.89
C SER A 115 -9.45 7.79 3.23
N GLY A 116 -8.85 8.97 3.31
CA GLY A 116 -9.43 10.24 2.86
C GLY A 116 -9.31 10.43 1.34
N THR A 117 -9.99 9.57 0.57
CA THR A 117 -9.92 9.56 -0.90
C THR A 117 -11.21 8.99 -1.50
N TYR A 118 -11.52 9.46 -2.72
CA TYR A 118 -12.56 8.88 -3.58
C TYR A 118 -12.12 7.57 -4.23
N THR A 119 -10.82 7.27 -4.28
CA THR A 119 -10.34 6.01 -4.84
C THR A 119 -10.75 4.84 -3.94
N ASP A 120 -11.11 3.72 -4.56
CA ASP A 120 -11.56 2.50 -3.89
C ASP A 120 -10.58 1.35 -4.08
N PHE A 121 -9.31 1.67 -4.32
CA PHE A 121 -8.16 0.77 -4.27
C PHE A 121 -8.28 -0.52 -5.11
N ALA A 122 -9.01 -0.50 -6.22
CA ALA A 122 -9.00 -1.60 -7.18
C ALA A 122 -7.64 -1.67 -7.88
N LEU A 123 -6.86 -2.72 -7.62
CA LEU A 123 -5.49 -2.88 -8.09
C LEU A 123 -5.37 -3.97 -9.18
N ILE A 124 -4.83 -3.57 -10.33
CA ILE A 124 -4.50 -4.45 -11.45
C ILE A 124 -3.03 -4.85 -11.37
N ASN A 125 -2.77 -6.15 -11.48
CA ASN A 125 -1.42 -6.71 -11.45
C ASN A 125 -0.99 -7.11 -12.86
N ILE A 126 0.07 -6.47 -13.36
CA ILE A 126 0.60 -6.65 -14.71
C ILE A 126 1.97 -7.33 -14.65
N GLY A 127 2.26 -8.25 -15.56
CA GLY A 127 3.53 -8.97 -15.63
C GLY A 127 3.59 -10.12 -14.63
N GLY A 128 4.71 -10.30 -13.93
CA GLY A 128 4.92 -11.40 -12.98
C GLY A 128 5.25 -12.73 -13.64
N LEU A 129 4.97 -13.86 -12.98
CA LEU A 129 5.29 -15.20 -13.48
C LEU A 129 4.04 -15.98 -13.89
N LYS A 130 4.11 -16.90 -14.85
CA LYS A 130 2.97 -17.76 -15.18
C LYS A 130 2.61 -18.66 -13.99
N PRO A 131 1.32 -18.74 -13.60
CA PRO A 131 0.90 -19.62 -12.50
C PRO A 131 1.25 -21.10 -12.68
N SER A 132 1.18 -21.60 -13.92
CA SER A 132 1.36 -23.01 -14.27
C SER A 132 2.77 -23.52 -14.01
N ASP A 133 3.80 -22.79 -14.41
CA ASP A 133 5.19 -23.27 -14.43
C ASP A 133 6.21 -22.29 -13.81
N GLY A 134 5.80 -21.05 -13.50
CA GLY A 134 6.66 -20.01 -12.96
C GLY A 134 7.64 -19.43 -14.00
N THR A 135 7.39 -19.59 -15.29
CA THR A 135 8.10 -18.87 -16.37
C THR A 135 7.63 -17.41 -16.45
N ASP A 136 8.26 -16.61 -17.30
CA ASP A 136 7.87 -15.21 -17.53
C ASP A 136 6.40 -15.09 -17.96
N GLY A 137 5.63 -14.27 -17.24
CA GLY A 137 4.21 -14.03 -17.49
C GLY A 137 3.92 -12.81 -18.36
N VAL A 138 4.93 -11.99 -18.70
CA VAL A 138 4.72 -10.80 -19.54
C VAL A 138 4.22 -11.21 -20.94
N ASN A 139 3.20 -10.52 -21.44
CA ASN A 139 2.57 -10.77 -22.73
C ASN A 139 2.11 -9.46 -23.40
N ASP A 140 1.48 -9.54 -24.57
CA ASP A 140 1.03 -8.37 -25.34
C ASP A 140 0.00 -7.53 -24.58
N ILE A 141 -0.91 -8.17 -23.85
CA ILE A 141 -1.87 -7.46 -22.99
C ILE A 141 -1.15 -6.73 -21.85
N SER A 142 -0.04 -7.25 -21.33
CA SER A 142 0.77 -6.56 -20.32
C SER A 142 1.29 -5.21 -20.83
N TYR A 143 1.76 -5.13 -22.08
CA TYR A 143 2.21 -3.88 -22.69
C TYR A 143 1.05 -2.94 -22.97
N MET A 144 -0.02 -3.47 -23.54
CA MET A 144 -1.23 -2.71 -23.86
C MET A 144 -1.84 -2.06 -22.61
N MET A 145 -1.81 -2.74 -21.45
CA MET A 145 -2.23 -2.14 -20.17
C MET A 145 -1.31 -1.02 -19.68
N LEU A 146 0.01 -1.10 -19.93
CA LEU A 146 0.92 0.00 -19.62
C LEU A 146 0.65 1.21 -20.53
N ASP A 147 0.34 0.97 -21.80
CA ASP A 147 -0.05 2.02 -22.75
C ASP A 147 -1.36 2.69 -22.34
N VAL A 148 -2.35 1.92 -21.86
CA VAL A 148 -3.60 2.47 -21.29
C VAL A 148 -3.32 3.35 -20.07
N VAL A 149 -2.41 2.95 -19.17
CA VAL A 149 -2.06 3.77 -17.99
C VAL A 149 -1.38 5.08 -18.41
N ASP A 150 -0.49 5.02 -19.40
CA ASP A 150 0.25 6.15 -19.96
C ASP A 150 -0.69 7.14 -20.69
N GLU A 151 -1.67 6.64 -21.44
CA GLU A 151 -2.58 7.48 -22.22
C GLU A 151 -3.70 8.08 -21.36
N MET A 152 -4.30 7.28 -20.47
CA MET A 152 -5.55 7.66 -19.81
C MET A 152 -5.36 8.59 -18.62
N HIS A 153 -4.21 8.52 -17.93
CA HIS A 153 -3.91 9.32 -16.72
C HIS A 153 -5.07 9.36 -15.70
N LEU A 154 -5.74 8.22 -15.48
CA LEU A 154 -6.83 8.08 -14.50
C LEU A 154 -6.27 7.58 -13.15
N THR A 155 -6.89 7.99 -12.05
CA THR A 155 -6.52 7.51 -10.70
C THR A 155 -7.05 6.10 -10.41
N GLN A 156 -8.06 5.65 -11.18
CA GLN A 156 -8.64 4.31 -11.05
C GLN A 156 -8.84 3.59 -12.40
N PRO A 157 -8.72 2.25 -12.42
CA PRO A 157 -8.14 1.42 -11.36
C PRO A 157 -6.65 1.75 -11.19
N SER A 158 -6.09 1.44 -10.03
CA SER A 158 -4.65 1.51 -9.85
C SER A 158 -3.97 0.37 -10.60
N ALA A 159 -2.82 0.63 -11.20
CA ALA A 159 -1.98 -0.39 -11.82
C ALA A 159 -0.68 -0.62 -11.02
N CYS A 160 -0.26 -1.89 -10.96
CA CYS A 160 1.07 -2.27 -10.54
C CYS A 160 1.70 -3.28 -11.49
N VAL A 161 3.03 -3.28 -11.52
CA VAL A 161 3.82 -4.31 -12.19
C VAL A 161 4.44 -5.26 -11.16
N GLN A 162 4.29 -6.55 -11.42
CA GLN A 162 5.01 -7.61 -10.72
C GLN A 162 6.30 -7.95 -11.47
N ILE A 163 7.45 -7.85 -10.80
CA ILE A 163 8.78 -8.07 -11.36
C ILE A 163 9.50 -9.19 -10.62
N SER A 164 9.83 -10.25 -11.34
CA SER A 164 10.75 -11.33 -10.96
C SER A 164 12.08 -11.13 -11.67
N LYS A 165 13.14 -11.74 -11.14
CA LYS A 165 14.42 -11.93 -11.85
C LYS A 165 14.29 -12.63 -13.23
N ARG A 166 13.16 -13.29 -13.51
CA ARG A 166 12.88 -13.93 -14.81
C ARG A 166 12.24 -13.01 -15.83
N ASN A 167 11.59 -11.92 -15.40
CA ASN A 167 10.96 -10.99 -16.32
C ASN A 167 12.03 -10.20 -17.09
N PRO A 168 11.78 -9.86 -18.36
CA PRO A 168 12.76 -9.18 -19.19
C PRO A 168 12.91 -7.71 -18.81
N ASP A 169 14.12 -7.17 -18.97
CA ASP A 169 14.39 -5.77 -18.60
C ASP A 169 13.60 -4.75 -19.43
N HIS A 170 13.27 -5.06 -20.68
CA HIS A 170 12.48 -4.14 -21.51
C HIS A 170 11.05 -3.94 -20.97
N PHE A 171 10.47 -4.93 -20.27
CA PHE A 171 9.20 -4.73 -19.55
C PHE A 171 9.34 -3.76 -18.38
N LEU A 172 10.38 -3.94 -17.55
CA LEU A 172 10.66 -3.03 -16.44
C LEU A 172 10.95 -1.60 -16.94
N LYS A 173 11.68 -1.46 -18.05
CA LYS A 173 11.97 -0.16 -18.67
C LYS A 173 10.71 0.52 -19.17
N ARG A 174 9.80 -0.20 -19.84
CA ARG A 174 8.49 0.35 -20.23
C ARG A 174 7.71 0.85 -19.00
N ALA A 175 7.70 0.08 -17.91
CA ALA A 175 7.07 0.53 -16.66
C ALA A 175 7.75 1.79 -16.08
N CYS A 176 9.08 1.90 -16.16
CA CYS A 176 9.83 3.09 -15.74
C CYS A 176 9.51 4.32 -16.61
N GLU A 177 9.26 4.15 -17.91
CA GLU A 177 8.83 5.22 -18.80
C GLU A 177 7.47 5.78 -18.38
N VAL A 178 6.51 4.90 -18.04
CA VAL A 178 5.21 5.31 -17.49
C VAL A 178 5.38 5.99 -16.13
N ILE A 179 6.21 5.46 -15.23
CA ILE A 179 6.50 6.09 -13.92
C ILE A 179 7.03 7.52 -14.08
N ARG A 180 7.89 7.76 -15.08
CA ARG A 180 8.50 9.07 -15.35
C ARG A 180 7.47 10.15 -15.69
N THR A 181 6.27 9.79 -16.15
CA THR A 181 5.19 10.76 -16.44
C THR A 181 4.72 11.52 -15.20
N GLY A 182 4.95 10.97 -14.00
CA GLY A 182 4.64 11.62 -12.74
C GLY A 182 3.25 11.33 -12.17
N THR A 183 2.45 10.44 -12.79
CA THR A 183 1.15 10.01 -12.26
C THR A 183 1.26 9.10 -11.03
N GLY A 184 2.47 8.67 -10.69
CA GLY A 184 2.74 7.74 -9.60
C GLY A 184 2.42 6.27 -9.90
N GLN A 185 1.93 5.99 -11.11
CA GLN A 185 1.66 4.64 -11.60
C GLN A 185 2.70 4.24 -12.66
N PRO A 186 2.92 2.92 -12.87
CA PRO A 186 2.56 1.83 -11.97
C PRO A 186 3.43 1.80 -10.70
N SER A 187 2.89 1.20 -9.64
CA SER A 187 3.73 0.74 -8.51
C SER A 187 4.47 -0.55 -8.88
N VAL A 188 5.58 -0.85 -8.21
CA VAL A 188 6.46 -1.96 -8.58
C VAL A 188 6.60 -2.94 -7.42
N PHE A 189 6.37 -4.22 -7.69
CA PHE A 189 6.41 -5.29 -6.70
C PHE A 189 7.37 -6.41 -7.07
N ASN A 190 7.98 -7.02 -6.07
CA ASN A 190 8.91 -8.12 -6.23
C ASN A 190 8.19 -9.47 -6.19
N THR A 191 7.94 -10.05 -7.35
CA THR A 191 7.24 -11.34 -7.48
C THR A 191 7.96 -12.46 -6.74
N ASP A 192 9.29 -12.44 -6.70
CA ASP A 192 10.08 -13.49 -6.05
C ASP A 192 9.88 -13.46 -4.52
N VAL A 193 9.72 -12.27 -3.93
CA VAL A 193 9.43 -12.08 -2.49
C VAL A 193 7.97 -12.38 -2.18
N ILE A 194 7.03 -11.89 -2.99
CA ILE A 194 5.60 -12.18 -2.88
C ILE A 194 5.34 -13.69 -2.80
N ILE A 195 6.01 -14.48 -3.65
CA ILE A 195 5.90 -15.95 -3.61
C ILE A 195 6.46 -16.50 -2.29
N LYS A 196 7.63 -16.03 -1.82
CA LYS A 196 8.21 -16.47 -0.55
C LYS A 196 7.30 -16.13 0.64
N GLU A 197 6.71 -14.94 0.68
CA GLU A 197 5.76 -14.49 1.71
C GLU A 197 4.56 -15.45 1.80
N MET A 198 3.95 -15.74 0.65
CA MET A 198 2.79 -16.62 0.56
C MET A 198 3.13 -18.07 0.93
N LEU A 199 4.27 -18.59 0.49
CA LEU A 199 4.73 -19.93 0.89
C LEU A 199 4.99 -20.00 2.40
N GLY A 200 5.59 -18.95 2.98
CA GLY A 200 5.77 -18.82 4.43
C GLY A 200 4.44 -18.76 5.20
N ASP A 201 3.35 -18.35 4.54
CA ASP A 201 1.97 -18.41 5.05
C ASP A 201 1.28 -19.76 4.90
N GLY A 202 1.97 -20.76 4.32
CA GLY A 202 1.41 -22.09 4.09
C GLY A 202 0.55 -22.20 2.83
N LYS A 203 0.61 -21.22 1.92
CA LYS A 203 -0.03 -21.31 0.59
C LYS A 203 0.74 -22.29 -0.29
N SER A 204 0.04 -22.98 -1.19
CA SER A 204 0.69 -23.84 -2.18
C SER A 204 1.49 -23.01 -3.18
N MET A 205 2.50 -23.60 -3.83
CA MET A 205 3.26 -22.91 -4.89
C MET A 205 2.36 -22.44 -6.05
N ALA A 206 1.35 -23.24 -6.42
CA ALA A 206 0.41 -22.87 -7.47
C ALA A 206 -0.43 -21.64 -7.08
N ASP A 207 -0.93 -21.63 -5.84
CA ASP A 207 -1.75 -20.52 -5.34
C ASP A 207 -0.91 -19.25 -5.09
N ALA A 208 0.37 -19.42 -4.68
CA ALA A 208 1.31 -18.31 -4.55
C ALA A 208 1.65 -17.66 -5.90
N ARG A 209 1.86 -18.45 -6.97
CA ARG A 209 2.13 -17.90 -8.31
C ARG A 209 0.89 -17.25 -8.94
N SER A 210 -0.30 -17.63 -8.51
CA SER A 210 -1.57 -17.03 -8.96
C SER A 210 -1.92 -15.74 -8.22
N GLY A 211 -1.19 -15.41 -7.15
CA GLY A 211 -1.46 -14.26 -6.30
C GLY A 211 -0.70 -12.99 -6.66
N GLY A 212 -0.79 -12.02 -5.77
CA GLY A 212 -0.18 -10.70 -5.92
C GLY A 212 -0.65 -9.72 -4.86
N PRO A 213 -0.19 -8.46 -4.91
CA PRO A 213 -0.76 -7.36 -4.13
C PRO A 213 -2.20 -7.03 -4.54
N SER A 214 -2.99 -6.63 -3.56
CA SER A 214 -4.34 -6.06 -3.70
C SER A 214 -4.44 -4.79 -2.84
N GLY A 215 -5.38 -3.90 -3.18
CA GLY A 215 -5.53 -2.64 -2.48
C GLY A 215 -4.29 -1.75 -2.65
N CYS A 216 -3.55 -1.56 -1.55
CA CYS A 216 -2.26 -0.88 -1.57
C CYS A 216 -1.09 -1.85 -1.85
N VAL A 217 -0.69 -2.68 -0.88
CA VAL A 217 0.51 -3.55 -0.98
C VAL A 217 0.30 -4.96 -0.41
N THR A 218 -0.92 -5.30 0.01
CA THR A 218 -1.19 -6.53 0.75
C THR A 218 -1.27 -7.72 -0.19
N VAL A 219 -0.48 -8.76 0.06
CA VAL A 219 -0.45 -9.94 -0.80
C VAL A 219 -1.53 -10.95 -0.47
N SER A 220 -2.14 -11.53 -1.50
CA SER A 220 -3.08 -12.63 -1.36
C SER A 220 -3.01 -13.62 -2.52
N SER A 221 -3.42 -14.85 -2.28
CA SER A 221 -3.74 -15.84 -3.31
C SER A 221 -5.12 -15.51 -3.88
N PHE A 222 -5.13 -14.83 -5.03
CA PHE A 222 -6.36 -14.32 -5.64
C PHE A 222 -7.41 -15.41 -5.87
N GLY A 223 -8.66 -15.08 -5.50
CA GLY A 223 -9.82 -15.98 -5.56
C GLY A 223 -9.79 -17.14 -4.57
N LYS A 224 -8.82 -17.20 -3.63
CA LYS A 224 -8.66 -18.31 -2.67
C LYS A 224 -8.51 -17.86 -1.22
N GLU A 225 -8.52 -16.56 -0.97
CA GLU A 225 -8.09 -16.01 0.31
C GLU A 225 -9.04 -14.93 0.84
N SER A 226 -9.40 -15.06 2.11
CA SER A 226 -10.04 -13.99 2.89
C SER A 226 -8.97 -13.10 3.51
N CYS A 227 -8.45 -12.16 2.72
CA CYS A 227 -7.44 -11.20 3.13
C CYS A 227 -8.08 -10.02 3.89
N THR A 228 -8.14 -10.10 5.23
CA THR A 228 -8.79 -9.08 6.07
C THR A 228 -7.79 -8.15 6.74
N LEU A 229 -7.88 -6.85 6.45
CA LEU A 229 -7.17 -5.77 7.15
C LEU A 229 -8.06 -5.24 8.27
N THR A 230 -7.58 -5.25 9.51
CA THR A 230 -8.42 -4.93 10.68
C THR A 230 -8.16 -3.55 11.28
N GLY A 231 -7.18 -2.82 10.74
CA GLY A 231 -6.86 -1.44 11.11
C GLY A 231 -5.45 -1.29 11.68
N TYR A 232 -5.04 -0.04 11.80
CA TYR A 232 -3.66 0.37 12.00
C TYR A 232 -3.26 0.46 13.48
N ILE A 233 -1.97 0.32 13.77
CA ILE A 233 -1.35 0.56 15.08
C ILE A 233 -0.29 1.66 14.94
N ASN A 234 -0.40 2.68 15.78
CA ASN A 234 0.47 3.85 15.83
C ASN A 234 1.72 3.56 16.68
N TRP A 235 2.82 3.12 16.07
CA TRP A 235 4.04 2.79 16.80
C TRP A 235 4.67 4.00 17.52
N PRO A 236 4.75 5.20 16.91
CA PRO A 236 5.20 6.41 17.61
C PRO A 236 4.39 6.74 18.87
N LYS A 237 3.05 6.60 18.83
CA LYS A 237 2.21 6.82 20.02
C LYS A 237 2.54 5.84 21.14
N ILE A 238 2.83 4.59 20.80
CA ILE A 238 3.20 3.56 21.79
C ILE A 238 4.55 3.91 22.45
N LEU A 239 5.50 4.48 21.69
CA LEU A 239 6.74 5.00 22.27
C LEU A 239 6.50 6.23 23.15
N GLU A 240 5.64 7.16 22.74
CA GLU A 240 5.25 8.31 23.58
C GLU A 240 4.69 7.81 24.93
N LEU A 241 3.78 6.83 24.91
CA LEU A 241 3.26 6.22 26.13
C LEU A 241 4.38 5.56 26.97
N ALA A 242 5.35 4.89 26.35
CA ALA A 242 6.48 4.30 27.09
C ALA A 242 7.35 5.38 27.78
N LEU A 243 7.52 6.55 27.15
CA LEU A 243 8.24 7.69 27.71
C LEU A 243 7.47 8.39 28.85
N HIS A 244 6.15 8.18 28.93
CA HIS A 244 5.25 8.81 29.88
C HIS A 244 4.55 7.82 30.82
N ASP A 245 5.19 6.67 31.10
CA ASP A 245 4.69 5.64 32.03
C ASP A 245 3.25 5.16 31.72
N GLY A 246 2.87 5.14 30.44
CA GLY A 246 1.56 4.75 29.93
C GLY A 246 0.50 5.85 29.95
N VAL A 247 0.82 7.06 30.44
CA VAL A 247 -0.07 8.23 30.37
C VAL A 247 0.05 8.88 29.00
N ASP A 248 -1.08 9.14 28.37
CA ASP A 248 -1.14 9.97 27.17
C ASP A 248 -0.99 11.45 27.55
N PRO A 249 0.06 12.16 27.10
CA PRO A 249 0.24 13.57 27.43
C PRO A 249 -0.87 14.48 26.91
N GLY A 250 -1.54 14.11 25.81
CA GLY A 250 -2.59 14.91 25.18
C GLY A 250 -3.89 14.90 25.98
N SER A 251 -4.32 13.73 26.45
CA SER A 251 -5.56 13.58 27.25
C SER A 251 -5.33 13.62 28.76
N GLY A 252 -4.12 13.31 29.23
CA GLY A 252 -3.81 13.07 30.64
C GLY A 252 -4.32 11.74 31.18
N GLU A 253 -4.86 10.87 30.32
CA GLU A 253 -5.42 9.57 30.72
C GLU A 253 -4.35 8.46 30.71
N GLN A 254 -4.48 7.51 31.63
CA GLN A 254 -3.68 6.28 31.64
C GLN A 254 -4.21 5.32 30.56
N LEU A 255 -3.67 5.40 29.34
CA LEU A 255 -4.08 4.53 28.24
C LEU A 255 -3.35 3.18 28.26
N GLY A 256 -2.05 3.19 28.58
CA GLY A 256 -1.18 2.02 28.63
C GLY A 256 -0.87 1.55 30.05
N PRO A 257 -0.24 0.38 30.25
CA PRO A 257 0.29 -0.04 31.54
C PRO A 257 1.38 0.92 32.07
N ASN A 258 1.58 0.92 33.39
CA ASN A 258 2.78 1.55 33.99
C ASN A 258 4.02 0.72 33.61
N THR A 259 4.96 1.34 32.92
CA THR A 259 6.22 0.74 32.44
C THR A 259 7.47 1.34 33.09
N GLY A 260 7.29 2.30 34.00
CA GLY A 260 8.34 3.05 34.70
C GLY A 260 8.49 4.47 34.16
N ASP A 261 8.93 5.37 35.03
CA ASP A 261 9.29 6.75 34.67
C ASP A 261 10.57 6.74 33.83
N ALA A 262 10.48 7.22 32.58
CA ALA A 262 11.59 7.21 31.65
C ALA A 262 12.79 8.05 32.10
N ARG A 263 12.58 9.00 33.02
CA ARG A 263 13.66 9.77 33.68
C ARG A 263 14.59 8.89 34.52
N GLN A 264 14.08 7.75 34.98
CA GLN A 264 14.79 6.84 35.89
C GLN A 264 15.43 5.65 35.16
N PHE A 265 15.26 5.56 33.83
CA PHE A 265 15.91 4.51 33.05
C PHE A 265 17.42 4.75 33.01
N ASN A 266 18.19 3.70 33.31
CA ASN A 266 19.65 3.72 33.36
C ASN A 266 20.28 3.09 32.10
N SER A 267 19.47 2.54 31.19
CA SER A 267 19.93 1.99 29.93
C SER A 267 18.85 2.03 28.85
N TYR A 268 19.28 1.97 27.58
CA TYR A 268 18.39 1.91 26.42
C TYR A 268 17.49 0.67 26.45
N GLU A 269 18.00 -0.46 26.95
CA GLU A 269 17.24 -1.71 27.05
C GLU A 269 16.03 -1.56 27.97
N GLN A 270 16.11 -0.74 29.03
CA GLN A 270 14.95 -0.47 29.89
C GLN A 270 13.86 0.31 29.15
N LEU A 271 14.23 1.28 28.32
CA LEU A 271 13.28 2.00 27.46
C LEU A 271 12.66 1.06 26.42
N MET A 272 13.47 0.24 25.77
CA MET A 272 12.99 -0.71 24.76
C MET A 272 12.09 -1.78 25.39
N ASP A 273 12.38 -2.25 26.60
CA ASP A 273 11.50 -3.13 27.37
C ASP A 273 10.17 -2.45 27.74
N ALA A 274 10.20 -1.17 28.12
CA ALA A 274 9.00 -0.38 28.33
C ALA A 274 8.16 -0.27 27.05
N TYR A 275 8.79 0.05 25.92
CA TYR A 275 8.14 0.08 24.61
C TYR A 275 7.51 -1.27 24.23
N LYS A 276 8.25 -2.38 24.38
CA LYS A 276 7.74 -3.74 24.09
C LYS A 276 6.54 -4.11 24.98
N LYS A 277 6.52 -3.68 26.25
CA LYS A 277 5.38 -3.89 27.16
C LYS A 277 4.16 -3.07 26.75
N GLN A 278 4.34 -1.80 26.36
CA GLN A 278 3.26 -0.98 25.81
C GLN A 278 2.72 -1.60 24.52
N LEU A 279 3.62 -1.96 23.59
CA LEU A 279 3.27 -2.57 22.31
C LEU A 279 2.43 -3.84 22.50
N LYS A 280 2.88 -4.74 23.38
CA LYS A 280 2.14 -5.95 23.73
C LYS A 280 0.73 -5.66 24.21
N TYR A 281 0.56 -4.68 25.10
CA TYR A 281 -0.76 -4.32 25.64
C TYR A 281 -1.72 -3.89 24.53
N PHE A 282 -1.28 -3.02 23.61
CA PHE A 282 -2.13 -2.53 22.53
C PHE A 282 -2.40 -3.59 21.45
N VAL A 283 -1.43 -4.46 21.14
CA VAL A 283 -1.66 -5.62 20.26
C VAL A 283 -2.70 -6.56 20.87
N ASP A 284 -2.59 -6.88 22.16
CA ASP A 284 -3.56 -7.74 22.87
C ASP A 284 -4.95 -7.10 22.91
N LEU A 285 -5.04 -5.78 23.14
CA LEU A 285 -6.29 -5.04 23.11
C LEU A 285 -6.93 -5.07 21.71
N LYS A 286 -6.14 -4.82 20.66
CA LYS A 286 -6.60 -4.82 19.28
C LYS A 286 -7.14 -6.18 18.86
N ILE A 287 -6.43 -7.27 19.15
CA ILE A 287 -6.88 -8.64 18.83
C ILE A 287 -8.18 -8.99 19.56
N ARG A 288 -8.32 -8.59 20.84
CA ARG A 288 -9.60 -8.81 21.56
C ARG A 288 -10.77 -8.13 20.87
N GLY A 289 -10.60 -6.88 20.43
CA GLY A 289 -11.62 -6.16 19.67
C GLY A 289 -11.92 -6.82 18.32
N ASN A 290 -10.87 -7.15 17.56
CA ASN A 290 -10.99 -7.82 16.27
C ASN A 290 -11.74 -9.15 16.37
N ASN A 291 -11.46 -9.96 17.39
CA ASN A 291 -12.14 -11.24 17.61
C ASN A 291 -13.67 -11.07 17.75
N ILE A 292 -14.13 -9.98 18.37
CA ILE A 292 -15.56 -9.65 18.46
C ILE A 292 -16.09 -9.24 17.08
N ILE A 293 -15.40 -8.33 16.39
CA ILE A 293 -15.80 -7.80 15.08
C ILE A 293 -15.88 -8.93 14.03
N GLU A 294 -14.90 -9.83 13.99
CA GLU A 294 -14.90 -10.97 13.07
C GLU A 294 -16.12 -11.88 13.24
N ARG A 295 -16.65 -12.01 14.46
CA ARG A 295 -17.88 -12.77 14.71
C ARG A 295 -19.14 -11.98 14.35
N LEU A 296 -19.11 -10.65 14.52
CA LEU A 296 -20.20 -9.80 14.03
C LEU A 296 -20.32 -9.88 12.51
N PHE A 297 -19.21 -9.80 11.77
CA PHE A 297 -19.21 -9.97 10.31
C PHE A 297 -19.77 -11.33 9.91
N ALA A 298 -19.25 -12.43 10.49
CA ALA A 298 -19.71 -13.78 10.16
C ALA A 298 -21.21 -14.01 10.45
N ASN A 299 -21.76 -13.41 11.52
CA ASN A 299 -23.14 -13.64 11.94
C ASN A 299 -24.15 -12.67 11.30
N HIS A 300 -23.73 -11.46 10.95
CA HIS A 300 -24.64 -10.37 10.55
C HIS A 300 -24.37 -9.80 9.17
N MET A 301 -23.21 -10.08 8.58
CA MET A 301 -22.84 -9.61 7.25
C MET A 301 -22.29 -10.74 6.40
N PRO A 302 -22.95 -11.91 6.27
CA PRO A 302 -22.50 -12.92 5.31
C PRO A 302 -22.46 -12.31 3.89
N ALA A 303 -21.50 -12.74 3.08
CA ALA A 303 -21.27 -12.27 1.72
C ALA A 303 -21.51 -13.42 0.72
N PRO A 304 -22.78 -13.82 0.49
CA PRO A 304 -23.10 -14.99 -0.32
C PRO A 304 -22.62 -14.88 -1.76
N PHE A 305 -22.72 -13.72 -2.41
CA PHE A 305 -22.21 -13.51 -3.76
C PHE A 305 -20.69 -13.59 -3.79
N MET A 306 -19.97 -12.91 -2.89
CA MET A 306 -18.51 -13.09 -2.78
C MET A 306 -18.13 -14.56 -2.59
N SER A 307 -18.90 -15.30 -1.81
CA SER A 307 -18.68 -16.72 -1.55
C SER A 307 -18.80 -17.61 -2.79
N ILE A 308 -19.56 -17.22 -3.83
CA ILE A 308 -19.67 -18.05 -5.05
C ILE A 308 -18.44 -17.92 -5.96
N VAL A 309 -17.70 -16.81 -5.86
CA VAL A 309 -16.51 -16.51 -6.67
C VAL A 309 -15.19 -16.73 -5.91
N MET A 310 -15.28 -17.28 -4.69
CA MET A 310 -14.13 -17.62 -3.86
C MET A 310 -13.98 -19.14 -3.73
N ASP A 311 -12.79 -19.65 -4.06
CA ASP A 311 -12.48 -21.08 -3.99
C ASP A 311 -12.71 -21.63 -2.57
N ASP A 312 -13.21 -22.86 -2.56
CA ASP A 312 -13.52 -23.68 -1.38
C ASP A 312 -14.75 -23.25 -0.55
N CYS A 313 -15.29 -22.02 -0.69
CA CYS A 313 -16.51 -21.58 0.01
C CYS A 313 -17.70 -22.51 -0.27
N ILE A 314 -17.98 -22.76 -1.56
CA ILE A 314 -19.05 -23.67 -2.01
C ILE A 314 -18.79 -25.10 -1.51
N ALA A 315 -17.57 -25.61 -1.70
CA ALA A 315 -17.20 -26.98 -1.35
C ALA A 315 -17.30 -27.25 0.16
N ARG A 316 -17.04 -26.24 0.99
CA ARG A 316 -17.14 -26.31 2.45
C ARG A 316 -18.55 -26.01 2.96
N GLY A 317 -19.39 -25.34 2.17
CA GLY A 317 -20.69 -24.83 2.62
C GLY A 317 -20.54 -23.75 3.70
N ILE A 318 -19.48 -22.95 3.63
CA ILE A 318 -19.16 -21.90 4.61
C ILE A 318 -18.96 -20.58 3.87
N ASP A 319 -19.59 -19.52 4.38
CA ASP A 319 -19.49 -18.16 3.86
C ASP A 319 -18.07 -17.57 3.98
N TYR A 320 -17.73 -16.67 3.06
CA TYR A 320 -16.47 -15.93 3.01
C TYR A 320 -16.07 -15.29 4.35
N HIS A 321 -16.98 -14.57 5.02
CA HIS A 321 -16.68 -13.92 6.30
C HIS A 321 -16.58 -14.90 7.47
N ASN A 322 -17.07 -16.13 7.31
CA ASN A 322 -16.96 -17.18 8.32
C ASN A 322 -15.85 -18.20 8.05
N GLY A 323 -14.88 -17.87 7.20
CA GLY A 323 -13.70 -18.72 6.95
C GLY A 323 -13.88 -19.74 5.81
N GLY A 324 -14.82 -19.49 4.91
CA GLY A 324 -15.08 -20.38 3.76
C GLY A 324 -13.92 -20.47 2.76
N ALA A 325 -13.15 -19.39 2.59
CA ALA A 325 -12.03 -19.34 1.66
C ALA A 325 -10.94 -20.37 2.01
N ARG A 326 -10.13 -20.77 1.03
CA ARG A 326 -9.01 -21.70 1.24
C ARG A 326 -8.06 -21.23 2.34
N TYR A 327 -7.67 -19.97 2.28
CA TYR A 327 -6.76 -19.30 3.20
C TYR A 327 -7.48 -18.14 3.91
N ASN A 328 -7.22 -17.95 5.21
CA ASN A 328 -7.94 -16.95 6.02
C ASN A 328 -7.02 -16.14 6.94
N PRO A 329 -5.96 -15.47 6.45
CA PRO A 329 -5.13 -14.63 7.31
C PRO A 329 -5.86 -13.36 7.74
N THR A 330 -5.28 -12.66 8.72
CA THR A 330 -5.78 -11.38 9.21
C THR A 330 -4.62 -10.46 9.50
N TYR A 331 -4.71 -9.22 9.05
CA TYR A 331 -3.61 -8.27 9.13
C TYR A 331 -3.94 -7.14 10.11
N ILE A 332 -2.91 -6.72 10.84
CA ILE A 332 -2.91 -5.48 11.61
C ILE A 332 -1.71 -4.67 11.12
N GLN A 333 -1.99 -3.48 10.61
CA GLN A 333 -0.99 -2.66 9.93
C GLN A 333 -0.17 -1.84 10.92
N GLY A 334 1.15 -1.96 10.88
CA GLY A 334 2.06 -1.10 11.64
C GLY A 334 2.36 0.20 10.91
N VAL A 335 2.40 1.33 11.62
CA VAL A 335 2.60 2.66 11.03
C VAL A 335 3.58 3.49 11.86
N GLY A 336 4.42 4.28 11.18
CA GLY A 336 5.36 5.21 11.80
C GLY A 336 6.75 4.64 12.08
N MET A 337 7.20 3.68 11.25
CA MET A 337 8.48 2.97 11.41
C MET A 337 9.69 3.91 11.46
N GLY A 338 9.89 4.75 10.45
CA GLY A 338 11.00 5.72 10.45
C GLY A 338 10.95 6.65 11.67
N THR A 339 9.77 7.15 12.05
CA THR A 339 9.62 8.06 13.20
C THR A 339 9.97 7.39 14.52
N VAL A 340 9.53 6.15 14.76
CA VAL A 340 9.82 5.44 16.00
C VAL A 340 11.30 5.00 16.04
N THR A 341 11.86 4.54 14.92
CA THR A 341 13.29 4.21 14.82
C THR A 341 14.15 5.43 15.13
N ASP A 342 13.94 6.54 14.45
CA ASP A 342 14.76 7.75 14.63
C ASP A 342 14.65 8.30 16.05
N SER A 343 13.49 8.10 16.70
CA SER A 343 13.28 8.52 18.09
C SER A 343 14.06 7.66 19.06
N LEU A 344 14.00 6.33 18.90
CA LEU A 344 14.78 5.39 19.70
C LEU A 344 16.29 5.57 19.46
N ALA A 345 16.71 5.79 18.21
CA ALA A 345 18.09 6.07 17.84
C ALA A 345 18.59 7.36 18.51
N ALA A 346 17.81 8.44 18.47
CA ALA A 346 18.17 9.69 19.13
C ALA A 346 18.34 9.54 20.65
N VAL A 347 17.41 8.83 21.32
CA VAL A 347 17.52 8.56 22.77
C VAL A 347 18.74 7.69 23.08
N LYS A 348 18.93 6.58 22.35
CA LYS A 348 20.07 5.68 22.53
C LYS A 348 21.39 6.44 22.39
N TYR A 349 21.51 7.22 21.31
CA TYR A 349 22.73 7.95 20.97
C TYR A 349 23.02 9.06 21.98
N HIS A 350 22.09 10.00 22.19
CA HIS A 350 22.36 11.19 23.00
C HIS A 350 22.26 10.97 24.50
N VAL A 351 21.26 10.21 24.97
CA VAL A 351 21.01 10.04 26.40
C VAL A 351 21.88 8.94 27.01
N PHE A 352 22.02 7.80 26.33
CA PHE A 352 22.67 6.62 26.92
C PHE A 352 24.13 6.43 26.50
N GLU A 353 24.48 6.67 25.24
CA GLU A 353 25.83 6.46 24.71
C GLU A 353 26.73 7.70 24.85
N GLN A 354 26.37 8.81 24.19
CA GLN A 354 27.15 10.06 24.26
C GLN A 354 26.96 10.78 25.59
N ARG A 355 25.77 10.64 26.19
CA ARG A 355 25.38 11.30 27.45
C ARG A 355 25.53 12.82 27.39
N ASP A 356 25.27 13.38 26.22
CA ASP A 356 25.32 14.83 25.93
C ASP A 356 23.95 15.52 26.13
N VAL A 357 22.89 14.74 26.35
CA VAL A 357 21.53 15.22 26.67
C VAL A 357 20.99 14.46 27.89
N ALA A 358 20.51 15.16 28.91
CA ALA A 358 19.87 14.53 30.06
C ALA A 358 18.43 14.08 29.72
N ALA A 359 17.97 12.96 30.29
CA ALA A 359 16.60 12.46 30.06
C ALA A 359 15.52 13.48 30.46
N ASP A 360 15.72 14.18 31.59
CA ASP A 360 14.82 15.24 32.06
C ASP A 360 14.74 16.39 31.04
N GLU A 361 15.89 16.84 30.54
CA GLU A 361 15.97 17.91 29.55
C GLU A 361 15.24 17.54 28.26
N LEU A 362 15.42 16.31 27.77
CA LEU A 362 14.74 15.82 26.57
C LEU A 362 13.22 15.77 26.75
N LEU A 363 12.74 15.20 27.85
CA LEU A 363 11.30 15.07 28.10
C LEU A 363 10.63 16.43 28.34
N ASP A 364 11.31 17.35 29.01
CA ASP A 364 10.81 18.71 29.22
C ASP A 364 10.79 19.50 27.90
N ALA A 365 11.81 19.36 27.05
CA ALA A 365 11.84 19.94 25.71
C ALA A 365 10.72 19.40 24.82
N MET A 366 10.46 18.09 24.84
CA MET A 366 9.34 17.49 24.11
C MET A 366 7.99 18.02 24.61
N LYS A 367 7.81 18.14 25.93
CA LYS A 367 6.59 18.70 26.52
C LYS A 367 6.33 20.14 26.08
N ALA A 368 7.40 20.92 25.87
CA ALA A 368 7.33 22.28 25.36
C ALA A 368 7.24 22.37 23.82
N ASP A 369 7.07 21.26 23.09
CA ASP A 369 7.16 21.20 21.63
C ASP A 369 8.45 21.84 21.07
N PHE A 370 9.53 21.71 21.85
CA PHE A 370 10.84 22.32 21.66
C PHE A 370 10.86 23.87 21.65
N GLU A 371 9.81 24.55 22.09
CA GLU A 371 9.81 26.01 22.29
C GLU A 371 10.82 26.39 23.39
N GLY A 372 11.81 27.23 23.06
CA GLY A 372 12.91 27.57 23.97
C GLY A 372 14.01 26.50 24.07
N HIS A 373 13.89 25.40 23.31
CA HIS A 373 14.86 24.31 23.23
C HIS A 373 15.34 24.08 21.78
N GLU A 374 15.44 25.15 20.98
CA GLU A 374 15.75 25.09 19.55
C GLU A 374 17.12 24.47 19.27
N SER A 375 18.11 24.72 20.13
CA SER A 375 19.46 24.14 20.02
C SER A 375 19.42 22.62 20.17
N LEU A 376 18.68 22.11 21.18
CA LEU A 376 18.51 20.68 21.38
C LEU A 376 17.77 20.06 20.21
N ARG A 377 16.68 20.67 19.74
CA ARG A 377 15.96 20.18 18.57
C ARG A 377 16.85 20.12 17.33
N HIS A 378 17.68 21.14 17.10
CA HIS A 378 18.64 21.15 16.00
C HIS A 378 19.64 19.99 16.13
N GLN A 379 20.18 19.74 17.33
CA GLN A 379 21.06 18.60 17.59
C GLN A 379 20.37 17.26 17.28
N LEU A 380 19.12 17.06 17.69
CA LEU A 380 18.35 15.83 17.42
C LEU A 380 18.04 15.62 15.91
N LEU A 381 17.91 16.72 15.15
CA LEU A 381 17.64 16.65 13.71
C LEU A 381 18.92 16.41 12.89
N GLU A 382 20.01 17.08 13.26
CA GLU A 382 21.23 17.14 12.44
C GLU A 382 22.35 16.20 12.92
N HIS A 383 22.32 15.77 14.17
CA HIS A 383 23.42 15.05 14.83
C HIS A 383 22.99 13.74 15.50
N SER A 384 21.81 13.22 15.19
CA SER A 384 21.40 11.85 15.53
C SER A 384 21.48 10.92 14.32
N PRO A 385 21.85 9.64 14.49
CA PRO A 385 21.68 8.62 13.45
C PRO A 385 20.21 8.54 12.98
N LYS A 386 20.00 8.35 11.67
CA LYS A 386 18.66 8.28 11.04
C LYS A 386 18.53 7.07 10.13
N TYR A 387 17.39 6.41 10.19
CA TYR A 387 17.02 5.34 9.28
C TYR A 387 16.94 5.84 7.82
N GLY A 388 17.35 4.99 6.87
CA GLY A 388 17.35 5.34 5.44
C GLY A 388 18.70 5.83 4.90
N ASN A 389 19.78 5.61 5.64
CA ASN A 389 21.12 6.11 5.31
C ASN A 389 22.19 5.01 5.19
N ASP A 390 21.80 3.73 5.16
CA ASP A 390 22.74 2.59 5.23
C ASP A 390 23.63 2.69 6.49
N ASP A 391 23.03 3.09 7.61
CA ASP A 391 23.68 3.29 8.91
C ASP A 391 23.22 2.20 9.87
N ASP A 392 24.11 1.25 10.15
CA ASP A 392 23.86 0.11 11.03
C ASP A 392 23.31 0.53 12.41
N PHE A 393 23.63 1.73 12.91
CA PHE A 393 23.13 2.18 14.22
C PHE A 393 21.60 2.31 14.24
N ALA A 394 21.04 3.04 13.27
CA ALA A 394 19.59 3.24 13.16
C ALA A 394 18.91 2.02 12.54
N ASP A 395 19.57 1.35 11.60
CA ASP A 395 18.98 0.22 10.89
C ASP A 395 18.84 -1.03 11.79
N THR A 396 19.78 -1.26 12.73
CA THR A 396 19.62 -2.31 13.76
C THR A 396 18.44 -2.02 14.69
N ILE A 397 18.15 -0.74 14.97
CA ILE A 397 16.97 -0.36 15.77
C ILE A 397 15.68 -0.60 14.96
N THR A 398 15.70 -0.36 13.65
CA THR A 398 14.57 -0.70 12.76
C THR A 398 14.26 -2.19 12.82
N GLU A 399 15.28 -3.05 12.74
CA GLU A 399 15.13 -4.51 12.89
C GLU A 399 14.50 -4.85 14.25
N GLU A 400 14.99 -4.26 15.35
CA GLU A 400 14.47 -4.52 16.70
C GLU A 400 13.00 -4.10 16.86
N VAL A 401 12.61 -2.94 16.32
CA VAL A 401 11.22 -2.46 16.34
C VAL A 401 10.32 -3.39 15.53
N PHE A 402 10.76 -3.78 14.33
CA PHE A 402 10.03 -4.70 13.48
C PHE A 402 9.83 -6.07 14.15
N ASP A 403 10.91 -6.66 14.67
CA ASP A 403 10.88 -7.96 15.33
C ASP A 403 9.99 -7.94 16.58
N ALA A 404 10.05 -6.88 17.38
CA ALA A 404 9.16 -6.70 18.52
C ALA A 404 7.68 -6.76 18.13
N TYR A 405 7.30 -6.12 17.01
CA TYR A 405 5.93 -6.16 16.53
C TYR A 405 5.56 -7.51 15.93
N TYR A 406 6.45 -8.08 15.11
CA TYR A 406 6.24 -9.37 14.47
C TYR A 406 6.05 -10.49 15.49
N ASP A 407 6.94 -10.60 16.47
CA ASP A 407 6.88 -11.66 17.49
C ASP A 407 5.62 -11.57 18.35
N LEU A 408 5.09 -10.36 18.54
CA LEU A 408 3.87 -10.13 19.28
C LEU A 408 2.62 -10.48 18.48
N LEU A 409 2.61 -10.32 17.16
CA LEU A 409 1.40 -10.43 16.33
C LEU A 409 1.32 -11.74 15.54
N ASN A 410 2.40 -12.07 14.83
CA ASN A 410 2.39 -13.05 13.77
C ASN A 410 2.10 -14.46 14.33
N GLY A 411 1.22 -15.19 13.63
CA GLY A 411 0.89 -16.57 13.98
C GLY A 411 -0.17 -16.74 15.06
N ARG A 412 -0.64 -15.67 15.72
CA ARG A 412 -1.78 -15.74 16.64
C ARG A 412 -3.05 -16.20 15.91
N PRO A 413 -3.91 -17.04 16.50
CA PRO A 413 -5.12 -17.50 15.83
C PRO A 413 -6.15 -16.36 15.68
N ASN A 414 -6.89 -16.37 14.57
CA ASN A 414 -8.11 -15.57 14.41
C ASN A 414 -9.37 -16.44 14.56
N ASN A 415 -10.56 -15.86 14.45
CA ASN A 415 -11.83 -16.59 14.59
C ASN A 415 -12.37 -17.16 13.28
N LYS A 416 -11.58 -17.12 12.19
CA LYS A 416 -11.91 -17.67 10.86
C LYS A 416 -11.12 -18.95 10.54
N GLY A 417 -10.42 -19.53 11.51
CA GLY A 417 -9.57 -20.72 11.33
C GLY A 417 -8.20 -20.44 10.70
N GLY A 418 -7.79 -19.16 10.61
CA GLY A 418 -6.47 -18.73 10.16
C GLY A 418 -5.67 -18.05 11.26
N LYS A 419 -4.71 -17.22 10.86
CA LYS A 419 -3.75 -16.57 11.76
C LYS A 419 -3.55 -15.10 11.43
N TYR A 420 -3.15 -14.34 12.43
CA TYR A 420 -2.71 -12.96 12.28
C TYR A 420 -1.33 -12.90 11.62
N ARG A 421 -1.12 -11.86 10.81
CA ARG A 421 0.15 -11.53 10.14
C ARG A 421 0.43 -10.03 10.21
N VAL A 422 1.71 -9.69 10.07
CA VAL A 422 2.18 -8.31 9.96
C VAL A 422 1.96 -7.78 8.55
N ASN A 423 1.59 -6.50 8.45
CA ASN A 423 1.60 -5.72 7.22
C ASN A 423 2.01 -4.28 7.58
N LEU A 424 2.69 -3.57 6.67
CA LEU A 424 3.27 -2.25 6.93
C LEU A 424 2.90 -1.24 5.83
N LEU A 425 1.71 -0.65 5.95
CA LEU A 425 1.20 0.40 5.06
C LEU A 425 0.32 1.39 5.85
N PRO A 426 0.30 2.68 5.50
CA PRO A 426 -0.48 3.68 6.24
C PRO A 426 -1.73 4.19 5.52
N THR A 427 -1.82 4.09 4.19
CA THR A 427 -2.79 4.84 3.38
C THR A 427 -2.67 6.35 3.68
N THR A 428 -3.59 6.96 4.44
CA THR A 428 -3.48 8.35 4.93
C THR A 428 -3.40 8.45 6.45
N VAL A 429 -3.45 7.33 7.16
CA VAL A 429 -3.54 7.31 8.62
C VAL A 429 -2.29 7.88 9.30
N HIS A 430 -1.14 7.97 8.61
CA HIS A 430 0.08 8.57 9.15
C HIS A 430 -0.07 10.08 9.41
N ILE A 431 -1.03 10.75 8.76
CA ILE A 431 -1.42 12.13 9.07
C ILE A 431 -2.18 12.15 10.40
N TYR A 432 -3.27 11.38 10.49
CA TYR A 432 -4.09 11.28 11.70
C TYR A 432 -3.30 10.79 12.92
N PHE A 433 -2.48 9.77 12.75
CA PHE A 433 -1.60 9.25 13.80
C PHE A 433 -0.59 10.30 14.25
N GLY A 434 -0.12 11.15 13.36
CA GLY A 434 0.72 12.28 13.68
C GLY A 434 0.01 13.37 14.47
N SER A 435 -1.26 13.65 14.14
CA SER A 435 -2.07 14.69 14.81
C SER A 435 -2.37 14.38 16.27
N VAL A 436 -2.37 13.09 16.66
CA VAL A 436 -2.62 12.61 18.03
C VAL A 436 -1.34 12.23 18.79
N VAL A 437 -0.16 12.53 18.24
CA VAL A 437 1.15 12.28 18.87
C VAL A 437 1.81 13.62 19.18
N GLY A 438 2.38 13.76 20.37
CA GLY A 438 3.16 14.92 20.78
C GLY A 438 4.51 15.00 20.05
N ALA A 439 5.38 15.89 20.55
CA ALA A 439 6.73 16.00 20.05
C ALA A 439 7.53 14.74 20.39
N MET A 440 8.43 14.31 19.50
CA MET A 440 9.17 13.05 19.65
C MET A 440 10.69 13.27 19.75
N PRO A 441 11.44 12.35 20.38
CA PRO A 441 12.90 12.46 20.52
C PRO A 441 13.69 12.65 19.21
N CYS A 442 13.12 12.29 18.06
CA CYS A 442 13.77 12.52 16.76
C CYS A 442 13.75 13.99 16.30
N GLY A 443 13.19 14.92 17.09
CA GLY A 443 13.05 16.35 16.74
C GLY A 443 11.75 16.69 15.99
N ARG A 444 10.88 15.70 15.77
CA ARG A 444 9.53 15.85 15.21
C ARG A 444 8.67 16.63 16.20
N LYS A 445 7.98 17.67 15.71
CA LYS A 445 7.06 18.48 16.53
C LYS A 445 5.71 17.81 16.71
N ALA A 446 4.98 18.18 17.76
CA ALA A 446 3.64 17.73 18.03
C ALA A 446 2.71 17.99 16.83
N GLY A 447 1.81 17.05 16.56
CA GLY A 447 0.80 17.17 15.52
C GLY A 447 1.29 17.04 14.06
N GLN A 448 2.60 17.03 13.77
CA GLN A 448 3.08 16.77 12.40
C GLN A 448 2.73 15.33 11.97
N SER A 449 2.85 14.95 10.71
CA SER A 449 2.69 13.54 10.33
C SER A 449 3.79 12.63 10.94
N VAL A 450 3.47 11.34 11.09
CA VAL A 450 4.51 10.30 11.28
C VAL A 450 5.00 9.79 9.92
N SER A 451 6.13 9.08 9.90
CA SER A 451 6.66 8.47 8.68
C SER A 451 5.65 7.51 8.05
N GLU A 452 5.51 7.59 6.74
CA GLU A 452 4.60 6.74 5.97
C GLU A 452 5.29 5.42 5.57
N GLY A 453 4.54 4.33 5.61
CA GLY A 453 5.03 3.00 5.24
C GLY A 453 6.28 2.59 6.03
N ILE A 454 7.26 2.07 5.29
CA ILE A 454 8.63 1.81 5.75
C ILE A 454 9.60 2.86 5.22
N SER A 455 9.11 4.00 4.74
CA SER A 455 9.98 5.06 4.22
C SER A 455 10.73 5.76 5.36
N PRO A 456 11.91 6.34 5.08
CA PRO A 456 12.61 7.21 6.01
C PRO A 456 11.71 8.36 6.49
N SER A 457 11.97 8.86 7.71
CA SER A 457 11.31 10.07 8.18
C SER A 457 11.61 11.25 7.25
N ARG A 458 10.73 12.24 7.23
CA ARG A 458 10.92 13.50 6.49
C ARG A 458 12.34 14.06 6.65
N GLY A 459 13.10 14.12 5.55
CA GLY A 459 14.47 14.68 5.53
C GLY A 459 15.49 13.89 6.35
N GLY A 460 15.14 12.67 6.77
CA GLY A 460 16.02 11.75 7.49
C GLY A 460 17.02 11.08 6.55
N ASP A 461 16.61 10.76 5.32
CA ASP A 461 17.47 10.21 4.26
C ASP A 461 18.30 11.30 3.58
N ARG A 462 19.63 11.17 3.68
CA ARG A 462 20.63 12.16 3.22
C ARG A 462 21.73 11.56 2.35
N HIS A 463 21.73 10.24 2.16
CA HIS A 463 22.76 9.49 1.42
C HIS A 463 22.25 8.88 0.10
N GLY A 464 21.15 9.42 -0.44
CA GLY A 464 20.61 9.05 -1.73
C GLY A 464 19.74 7.77 -1.73
N PRO A 465 19.09 7.47 -2.86
CA PRO A 465 18.08 6.42 -2.93
C PRO A 465 18.66 5.01 -2.75
N THR A 466 19.93 4.81 -3.14
CA THR A 466 20.63 3.54 -2.93
C THR A 466 20.79 3.21 -1.43
N ALA A 467 21.07 4.21 -0.59
CA ALA A 467 21.16 4.02 0.86
C ALA A 467 19.79 3.68 1.46
N VAL A 468 18.74 4.37 1.00
CA VAL A 468 17.35 4.11 1.42
C VAL A 468 16.95 2.67 1.16
N ILE A 469 17.18 2.14 -0.05
CA ILE A 469 16.77 0.76 -0.36
C ILE A 469 17.57 -0.30 0.42
N LYS A 470 18.82 0.01 0.82
CA LYS A 470 19.62 -0.89 1.66
C LYS A 470 19.10 -0.92 3.08
N SER A 471 18.83 0.24 3.68
CA SER A 471 18.21 0.33 5.00
C SER A 471 16.84 -0.35 5.02
N ALA A 472 16.01 -0.11 4.00
CA ALA A 472 14.69 -0.74 3.89
C ALA A 472 14.79 -2.27 3.79
N ALA A 473 15.82 -2.81 3.14
CA ALA A 473 16.06 -4.24 2.99
C ALA A 473 16.61 -4.92 4.26
N ARG A 474 16.87 -4.19 5.33
CA ARG A 474 17.22 -4.77 6.65
C ARG A 474 16.04 -5.45 7.31
N ILE A 475 14.82 -5.06 6.93
CA ILE A 475 13.60 -5.73 7.36
C ILE A 475 13.42 -6.99 6.52
N ASP A 476 13.15 -8.11 7.16
CA ASP A 476 12.81 -9.36 6.47
C ASP A 476 11.38 -9.29 5.91
N HIS A 477 11.25 -8.74 4.70
CA HIS A 477 9.99 -8.58 3.99
C HIS A 477 9.20 -9.89 3.86
N VAL A 478 9.89 -11.03 3.71
CA VAL A 478 9.29 -12.37 3.55
C VAL A 478 8.42 -12.77 4.75
N ARG A 479 8.69 -12.19 5.94
CA ARG A 479 7.91 -12.41 7.16
C ARG A 479 6.61 -11.61 7.20
N THR A 480 6.37 -10.71 6.25
CA THR A 480 5.19 -9.85 6.24
C THR A 480 4.10 -10.39 5.32
N GLY A 481 3.02 -9.63 5.15
CA GLY A 481 2.13 -9.73 3.98
C GLY A 481 2.11 -8.45 3.18
N GLY A 482 3.22 -7.72 3.16
CA GLY A 482 3.43 -6.50 2.37
C GLY A 482 3.96 -5.33 3.20
N THR A 483 4.87 -4.57 2.58
CA THR A 483 5.47 -3.34 3.12
C THR A 483 5.49 -2.22 2.09
N LEU A 484 5.28 -0.97 2.47
CA LEU A 484 5.17 0.13 1.53
C LEU A 484 6.36 1.09 1.59
N LEU A 485 7.11 1.25 0.49
CA LEU A 485 8.18 2.26 0.36
C LEU A 485 7.81 3.27 -0.73
N ASN A 486 7.76 4.56 -0.38
CA ASN A 486 7.73 5.65 -1.36
C ASN A 486 9.13 6.22 -1.58
N MET A 487 9.33 6.75 -2.79
CA MET A 487 10.47 7.59 -3.11
C MET A 487 10.03 8.74 -4.01
N LYS A 488 10.57 9.95 -3.85
CA LYS A 488 10.27 11.08 -4.72
C LYS A 488 11.54 11.50 -5.46
N PHE A 489 11.45 11.61 -6.78
CA PHE A 489 12.55 12.05 -7.64
C PHE A 489 12.26 13.41 -8.26
N ASN A 490 13.32 14.21 -8.43
CA ASN A 490 13.26 15.35 -9.31
C ASN A 490 13.10 14.86 -10.77
N PRO A 491 12.15 15.39 -11.58
CA PRO A 491 11.93 14.95 -12.95
C PRO A 491 13.18 14.94 -13.85
N GLN A 492 14.13 15.85 -13.63
CA GLN A 492 15.36 15.93 -14.42
C GLN A 492 16.28 14.71 -14.22
N VAL A 493 16.20 14.05 -13.07
CA VAL A 493 17.01 12.86 -12.75
C VAL A 493 16.57 11.64 -13.58
N LEU A 494 15.31 11.62 -14.00
CA LEU A 494 14.73 10.55 -14.80
C LEU A 494 14.66 10.89 -16.31
N ALA A 495 15.19 12.05 -16.71
CA ALA A 495 15.16 12.47 -18.11
C ALA A 495 16.06 11.58 -19.00
N GLY A 496 15.58 11.30 -20.22
CA GLY A 496 16.29 10.48 -21.20
C GLY A 496 16.45 9.01 -20.80
N ASP A 497 17.14 8.24 -21.64
CA ASP A 497 17.29 6.79 -21.46
C ASP A 497 18.14 6.45 -20.24
N ASP A 498 19.17 7.24 -19.94
CA ASP A 498 20.04 7.03 -18.77
C ASP A 498 19.26 7.11 -17.43
N GLY A 499 18.30 8.01 -17.32
CA GLY A 499 17.42 8.10 -16.15
C GLY A 499 16.55 6.86 -15.97
N ILE A 500 16.02 6.33 -17.09
CA ILE A 500 15.22 5.09 -17.11
C ILE A 500 16.09 3.88 -16.72
N GLU A 501 17.31 3.77 -17.26
CA GLU A 501 18.24 2.70 -16.89
C GLU A 501 18.59 2.73 -15.41
N LYS A 502 18.88 3.90 -14.85
CA LYS A 502 19.21 4.05 -13.42
C LYS A 502 18.04 3.69 -12.52
N LEU A 503 16.82 4.09 -12.88
CA LEU A 503 15.61 3.71 -12.14
C LEU A 503 15.39 2.20 -12.17
N ALA A 504 15.52 1.57 -13.34
CA ALA A 504 15.43 0.13 -13.48
C ALA A 504 16.50 -0.59 -12.64
N HIS A 505 17.74 -0.09 -12.62
CA HIS A 505 18.81 -0.64 -11.77
C HIS A 505 18.53 -0.50 -10.27
N LEU A 506 17.98 0.63 -9.82
CA LEU A 506 17.59 0.83 -8.43
C LEU A 506 16.54 -0.20 -8.01
N ILE A 507 15.48 -0.36 -8.81
CA ILE A 507 14.41 -1.34 -8.58
C ILE A 507 14.98 -2.77 -8.53
N ARG A 508 15.78 -3.16 -9.53
CA ARG A 508 16.42 -4.49 -9.57
C ARG A 508 17.33 -4.72 -8.36
N SER A 509 18.05 -3.70 -7.92
CA SER A 509 18.94 -3.78 -6.77
C SER A 509 18.14 -4.00 -5.49
N TYR A 510 17.08 -3.22 -5.27
CA TYR A 510 16.21 -3.40 -4.10
C TYR A 510 15.56 -4.79 -4.07
N PHE A 511 15.07 -5.26 -5.22
CA PHE A 511 14.43 -6.58 -5.30
C PHE A 511 15.41 -7.73 -5.18
N LYS A 512 16.68 -7.55 -5.56
CA LYS A 512 17.74 -8.51 -5.29
C LYS A 512 18.09 -8.60 -3.80
N LEU A 513 17.85 -7.52 -3.05
CA LEU A 513 17.93 -7.49 -1.59
C LEU A 513 16.63 -7.97 -0.92
N ASP A 514 15.75 -8.67 -1.65
CA ASP A 514 14.46 -9.16 -1.18
C ASP A 514 13.50 -8.05 -0.69
N GLY A 515 13.66 -6.82 -1.20
CA GLY A 515 12.67 -5.75 -1.04
C GLY A 515 11.32 -6.11 -1.65
N HIS A 516 10.22 -5.78 -0.95
CA HIS A 516 8.85 -6.13 -1.39
C HIS A 516 8.30 -5.23 -2.51
N HIS A 517 8.31 -3.93 -2.28
CA HIS A 517 7.55 -2.96 -3.07
C HIS A 517 8.21 -1.59 -3.03
N ILE A 518 8.21 -0.89 -4.16
CA ILE A 518 8.62 0.50 -4.27
C ILE A 518 7.73 1.25 -5.26
N GLN A 519 7.43 2.51 -4.96
CA GLN A 519 6.66 3.40 -5.84
C GLN A 519 7.24 4.82 -5.82
N PHE A 520 6.96 5.59 -6.87
CA PHE A 520 7.66 6.84 -7.12
C PHE A 520 6.72 8.02 -7.30
N ASN A 521 7.07 9.17 -6.73
CA ASN A 521 6.62 10.48 -7.19
C ASN A 521 7.69 11.07 -8.10
N VAL A 522 7.32 11.61 -9.25
CA VAL A 522 8.24 12.31 -10.17
C VAL A 522 7.74 13.74 -10.33
N THR A 523 8.07 14.58 -9.35
CA THR A 523 7.57 15.95 -9.25
C THR A 523 8.49 16.76 -8.34
N THR A 524 8.37 18.09 -8.37
CA THR A 524 9.16 18.99 -7.51
C THR A 524 8.29 19.61 -6.43
N ALA A 525 8.92 19.96 -5.29
CA ALA A 525 8.24 20.74 -4.27
C ALA A 525 7.69 22.06 -4.82
N GLU A 526 8.40 22.70 -5.76
CA GLU A 526 7.95 23.94 -6.42
C GLU A 526 6.64 23.73 -7.20
N THR A 527 6.53 22.68 -8.01
CA THR A 527 5.32 22.37 -8.78
C THR A 527 4.12 22.17 -7.84
N LEU A 528 4.30 21.40 -6.78
CA LEU A 528 3.24 21.16 -5.79
C LEU A 528 2.84 22.45 -5.06
N ARG A 529 3.80 23.33 -4.74
CA ARG A 529 3.52 24.65 -4.13
C ARG A 529 2.75 25.57 -5.07
N LYS A 530 3.00 25.52 -6.38
CA LYS A 530 2.22 26.25 -7.39
C LYS A 530 0.79 25.73 -7.47
N ALA A 531 0.61 24.41 -7.47
CA ALA A 531 -0.71 23.80 -7.43
C ALA A 531 -1.52 24.15 -6.17
N GLN A 532 -0.85 24.36 -5.03
CA GLN A 532 -1.49 24.90 -3.83
C GLN A 532 -1.97 26.35 -3.97
N GLN A 533 -1.34 27.15 -4.83
CA GLN A 533 -1.65 28.57 -5.02
C GLN A 533 -2.74 28.76 -6.08
N ASN A 534 -2.68 28.01 -7.18
CA ASN A 534 -3.60 28.09 -8.33
C ASN A 534 -4.19 26.70 -8.66
N PRO A 535 -5.01 26.10 -7.78
CA PRO A 535 -5.52 24.74 -7.97
C PRO A 535 -6.31 24.56 -9.28
N GLU A 536 -6.96 25.60 -9.79
CA GLU A 536 -7.68 25.57 -11.06
C GLU A 536 -6.79 25.33 -12.29
N GLU A 537 -5.51 25.71 -12.23
CA GLU A 537 -4.53 25.49 -13.30
C GLU A 537 -3.88 24.10 -13.24
N HIS A 538 -4.16 23.32 -12.19
CA HIS A 538 -3.50 22.06 -11.87
C HIS A 538 -4.48 20.94 -11.52
N ARG A 539 -5.69 20.96 -12.10
CA ARG A 539 -6.76 19.98 -11.80
C ARG A 539 -6.42 18.55 -12.20
N ASP A 540 -5.55 18.39 -13.19
CA ASP A 540 -5.07 17.11 -13.72
C ASP A 540 -3.79 16.62 -13.03
N LEU A 541 -3.23 17.39 -12.08
CA LEU A 541 -2.00 17.02 -11.39
C LEU A 541 -2.26 15.84 -10.44
N ILE A 542 -1.78 14.66 -10.83
CA ILE A 542 -1.83 13.45 -10.01
C ILE A 542 -0.54 13.31 -9.21
N VAL A 543 -0.65 12.85 -7.96
CA VAL A 543 0.48 12.52 -7.09
C VAL A 543 0.31 11.15 -6.46
N ARG A 544 1.43 10.50 -6.11
CA ARG A 544 1.42 9.26 -5.34
C ARG A 544 1.31 9.55 -3.85
N VAL A 545 0.28 9.01 -3.19
CA VAL A 545 0.04 9.18 -1.75
C VAL A 545 0.77 8.08 -0.97
N ALA A 546 0.13 6.94 -0.72
CA ALA A 546 0.77 5.76 -0.15
C ALA A 546 -0.01 4.52 -0.58
N GLY A 547 0.36 3.96 -1.73
CA GLY A 547 -0.23 2.73 -2.28
C GLY A 547 -1.33 3.01 -3.31
N TYR A 548 -1.62 4.29 -3.54
CA TYR A 548 -2.56 4.77 -4.56
C TYR A 548 -2.13 6.16 -5.02
N SER A 549 -2.68 6.59 -6.16
CA SER A 549 -2.50 7.94 -6.69
C SER A 549 -3.81 8.73 -6.58
N ASP A 550 -3.72 10.05 -6.38
CA ASP A 550 -4.89 10.94 -6.29
C ASP A 550 -4.60 12.29 -6.94
N TYR A 551 -5.65 13.05 -7.24
CA TYR A 551 -5.49 14.42 -7.70
C TYR A 551 -5.00 15.29 -6.54
N PHE A 552 -3.89 15.99 -6.76
CA PHE A 552 -3.25 16.79 -5.72
C PHE A 552 -4.17 17.90 -5.17
N VAL A 553 -5.06 18.42 -6.02
CA VAL A 553 -6.02 19.47 -5.65
C VAL A 553 -7.20 18.95 -4.82
N ASP A 554 -7.48 17.65 -4.86
CA ASP A 554 -8.60 17.02 -4.15
C ASP A 554 -8.20 16.51 -2.76
N VAL A 555 -6.90 16.36 -2.50
CA VAL A 555 -6.40 15.94 -1.17
C VAL A 555 -6.32 17.09 -0.18
N GLY A 556 -6.55 16.78 1.10
CA GLY A 556 -6.49 17.76 2.19
C GLY A 556 -5.11 18.41 2.36
N ARG A 557 -5.10 19.64 2.90
CA ARG A 557 -3.88 20.46 3.03
C ARG A 557 -2.75 19.75 3.77
N ASP A 558 -3.06 19.06 4.87
CA ASP A 558 -2.04 18.36 5.67
C ASP A 558 -1.35 17.25 4.87
N LEU A 559 -2.10 16.53 4.03
CA LEU A 559 -1.55 15.52 3.14
C LEU A 559 -0.69 16.13 2.03
N GLN A 560 -1.12 17.26 1.45
CA GLN A 560 -0.30 18.00 0.49
C GLN A 560 1.04 18.42 1.10
N GLU A 561 1.01 18.98 2.32
CA GLU A 561 2.23 19.38 3.03
C GLU A 561 3.14 18.20 3.31
N GLU A 562 2.59 17.03 3.66
CA GLU A 562 3.35 15.81 3.86
C GLU A 562 4.05 15.36 2.57
N ILE A 563 3.34 15.30 1.44
CA ILE A 563 3.92 14.91 0.13
C ILE A 563 5.02 15.90 -0.32
N ILE A 564 4.78 17.20 -0.14
CA ILE A 564 5.78 18.24 -0.42
C ILE A 564 7.03 18.02 0.44
N ALA A 565 6.84 17.68 1.72
CA ALA A 565 7.89 17.50 2.69
C ALA A 565 8.77 16.26 2.48
N ARG A 566 8.28 15.23 1.75
CA ARG A 566 9.09 14.04 1.41
C ARG A 566 10.38 14.43 0.70
N THR A 567 11.45 13.69 0.95
CA THR A 567 12.77 13.96 0.37
C THR A 567 12.72 13.85 -1.15
N GLU A 568 13.22 14.88 -1.84
CA GLU A 568 13.38 14.88 -3.30
C GLU A 568 14.78 14.35 -3.64
N GLN A 569 14.86 13.14 -4.17
CA GLN A 569 16.11 12.53 -4.64
C GLN A 569 16.59 13.27 -5.89
N GLN A 570 17.79 13.84 -5.80
CA GLN A 570 18.42 14.64 -6.87
C GLN A 570 19.50 13.88 -7.64
N ALA A 571 19.81 12.65 -7.23
CA ALA A 571 20.75 11.74 -7.87
C ALA A 571 20.43 10.29 -7.45
N PHE A 572 21.10 9.32 -8.07
CA PHE A 572 20.99 7.88 -7.77
C PHE A 572 22.10 7.38 -6.84
#